data_AF-W1V3V5-F1
#
_entry.id   AF-W1V3V5-F1
#
_cell.length_a   1.000
_cell.length_b   1.000
_cell.length_c   1.000
_cell.angle_alpha   90.00
_cell.angle_beta   90.00
_cell.angle_gamma   90.00
#
_symmetry.space_group_name_H-M   'P 1'
#
loop_
_entity.id
_entity.type
_entity.pdbx_description
1 polymer ?
#
loop_
_entity_poly.entity_id
_entity_poly.type
_entity_poly.pdbx_seq_one_letter_code
_entity_poly.pdbx_strand_id
1 'polypeptide(L)'
;PRSKMIVNKKNKLEDFSKTDLDNFEKMLMNSDRGAKYFNKRWYYSGYEATFLDLDNHLIITNDVRDVKDTATKILIFNVSGFLIIDKETNDIQVYFDERIAGKKIRDSLITMLKYTYGDHLIMLNSLDEIGEEERTILLQLRDNYVSKN
;
A
#
# COMPACT_ATOMS: atom_id res chain seq x y z
N PRO A 1 -28.40 36.83 -19.13
CA PRO A 1 -27.09 36.27 -19.58
C PRO A 1 -26.42 35.51 -18.43
N ARG A 2 -26.34 34.18 -18.51
CA ARG A 2 -25.59 33.37 -17.53
C ARG A 2 -24.10 33.63 -17.74
N SER A 3 -23.43 34.14 -16.71
CA SER A 3 -21.97 34.31 -16.71
C SER A 3 -21.33 32.97 -17.04
N LYS A 4 -20.53 32.91 -18.12
CA LYS A 4 -19.70 31.73 -18.41
C LYS A 4 -18.68 31.64 -17.29
N MET A 5 -18.83 30.63 -16.43
CA MET A 5 -17.84 30.30 -15.42
C MET A 5 -16.56 29.89 -16.17
N ILE A 6 -15.59 30.81 -16.25
CA ILE A 6 -14.26 30.51 -16.79
C ILE A 6 -13.58 29.67 -15.71
N VAL A 7 -13.69 28.35 -15.84
CA VAL A 7 -12.91 27.42 -15.04
C VAL A 7 -11.47 27.57 -15.52
N ASN A 8 -10.60 28.15 -14.70
CA ASN A 8 -9.16 28.08 -14.90
C ASN A 8 -8.76 26.60 -14.87
N LYS A 9 -8.75 25.96 -16.04
CA LYS A 9 -8.33 24.58 -16.22
C LYS A 9 -6.81 24.54 -16.10
N LYS A 10 -6.31 24.46 -14.87
CA LYS A 10 -4.96 23.94 -14.59
C LYS A 10 -4.98 22.46 -14.99
N ASN A 11 -4.39 22.14 -16.15
CA ASN A 11 -4.39 20.79 -16.71
C ASN A 11 -3.03 20.10 -16.55
N LYS A 12 -1.98 20.86 -16.25
CA LYS A 12 -0.61 20.38 -16.06
C LYS A 12 -0.08 20.78 -14.69
N LEU A 13 0.89 20.01 -14.19
CA LEU A 13 1.54 20.29 -12.90
C LEU A 13 2.19 21.69 -12.87
N GLU A 14 2.69 22.12 -14.03
CA GLU A 14 3.29 23.45 -14.27
C GLU A 14 2.30 24.60 -14.09
N ASP A 15 0.99 24.35 -14.22
CA ASP A 15 -0.06 25.36 -14.07
C ASP A 15 -0.31 25.72 -12.59
N PHE A 16 0.25 24.93 -11.66
CA PHE A 16 0.14 25.14 -10.23
C PHE A 16 1.19 26.12 -9.73
N SER A 17 0.80 26.98 -8.79
CA SER A 17 1.78 27.89 -8.18
C SER A 17 2.76 27.09 -7.33
N LYS A 18 3.96 27.62 -7.09
CA LYS A 18 4.92 27.00 -6.18
C LYS A 18 4.31 26.73 -4.79
N THR A 19 3.50 27.67 -4.29
CA THR A 19 2.77 27.50 -3.03
C THR A 19 1.76 26.35 -3.08
N ASP A 20 1.06 26.17 -4.20
CA ASP A 20 0.14 25.03 -4.37
C ASP A 20 0.91 23.71 -4.35
N LEU A 21 2.02 23.63 -5.10
CA LEU A 21 2.89 22.45 -5.16
C LEU A 21 3.48 22.12 -3.78
N ASP A 22 3.99 23.11 -3.06
CA ASP A 22 4.51 22.95 -1.70
C ASP A 22 3.41 22.47 -0.73
N ASN A 23 2.17 22.93 -0.90
CA ASN A 23 1.03 22.47 -0.10
C ASN A 23 0.64 21.02 -0.45
N PHE A 24 0.66 20.64 -1.73
CA PHE A 24 0.42 19.25 -2.13
C PHE A 24 1.49 18.33 -1.54
N GLU A 25 2.76 18.71 -1.63
CA GLU A 25 3.87 17.96 -1.04
C GLU A 25 3.69 17.83 0.48
N LYS A 26 3.36 18.92 1.18
CA LYS A 26 3.05 18.86 2.62
C LYS A 26 1.87 17.95 2.94
N MET A 27 0.83 17.92 2.11
CA MET A 27 -0.32 17.02 2.28
C MET A 27 0.06 15.56 2.05
N LEU A 28 0.88 15.28 1.03
CA LEU A 28 1.44 13.95 0.75
C LEU A 28 2.34 13.46 1.88
N MET A 29 3.14 14.36 2.46
CA MET A 29 4.06 14.09 3.55
C MET A 29 3.42 14.20 4.94
N ASN A 30 2.11 14.44 5.02
CA ASN A 30 1.43 14.62 6.30
C ASN A 30 1.25 13.28 7.03
N SER A 31 2.12 13.02 7.99
CA SER A 31 2.10 11.83 8.85
C SER A 31 0.86 11.75 9.76
N ASP A 32 0.17 12.87 10.04
CA ASP A 32 -1.01 12.90 10.92
C ASP A 32 -2.18 12.10 10.33
N ARG A 33 -2.18 11.88 9.01
CA ARG A 33 -3.15 11.02 8.30
C ARG A 33 -2.59 9.63 7.98
N GLY A 34 -1.48 9.25 8.61
CA GLY A 34 -0.89 7.92 8.48
C GLY A 34 -0.15 7.69 7.15
N ALA A 35 0.14 8.74 6.38
CA ALA A 35 0.96 8.60 5.17
C ALA A 35 2.40 8.22 5.54
N LYS A 36 2.97 7.23 4.84
CA LYS A 36 4.35 6.76 5.08
C LYS A 36 5.05 6.47 3.75
N TYR A 37 6.29 6.94 3.62
CA TYR A 37 7.17 6.60 2.51
C TYR A 37 8.24 5.62 2.98
N PHE A 38 8.50 4.58 2.18
CA PHE A 38 9.54 3.60 2.47
C PHE A 38 10.47 3.49 1.26
N ASN A 39 11.75 3.78 1.50
CA ASN A 39 12.82 3.71 0.50
C ASN A 39 12.50 4.44 -0.82
N LYS A 40 11.78 5.57 -0.77
CA LYS A 40 11.33 6.42 -1.91
C LYS A 40 10.42 5.76 -2.95
N ARG A 41 10.36 4.43 -3.01
CA ARG A 41 9.56 3.65 -3.95
C ARG A 41 8.17 3.32 -3.41
N TRP A 42 8.08 2.97 -2.12
CA TRP A 42 6.85 2.47 -1.56
C TRP A 42 6.12 3.56 -0.80
N TYR A 43 4.81 3.61 -0.97
CA TYR A 43 3.98 4.61 -0.31
C TYR A 43 2.73 3.99 0.29
N TYR A 44 2.50 4.27 1.56
CA TYR A 44 1.25 3.97 2.24
C TYR A 44 0.44 5.24 2.40
N SER A 45 -0.78 5.24 1.87
CA SER A 45 -1.82 6.23 2.14
C SER A 45 -2.70 5.73 3.27
N GLY A 46 -2.53 6.29 4.47
CA GLY A 46 -3.39 5.97 5.61
C GLY A 46 -4.85 6.41 5.42
N TYR A 47 -5.10 7.47 4.66
CA TYR A 47 -6.45 7.94 4.35
C TYR A 47 -7.22 6.98 3.44
N GLU A 48 -6.56 6.49 2.38
CA GLU A 48 -7.16 5.56 1.40
C GLU A 48 -6.96 4.09 1.78
N ALA A 49 -6.34 3.80 2.93
CA ALA A 49 -5.94 2.45 3.33
C ALA A 49 -5.19 1.68 2.20
N THR A 50 -4.34 2.39 1.45
CA THR A 50 -3.78 1.89 0.19
C THR A 50 -2.25 1.89 0.22
N PHE A 51 -1.66 0.79 -0.24
CA PHE A 51 -0.22 0.65 -0.43
C PHE A 51 0.13 0.67 -1.92
N LEU A 52 1.09 1.50 -2.30
CA LEU A 52 1.49 1.76 -3.68
C LEU A 52 2.97 1.42 -3.91
N ASP A 53 3.25 0.91 -5.10
CA ASP A 53 4.56 0.99 -5.73
C ASP A 53 4.58 2.20 -6.66
N LEU A 54 5.36 3.21 -6.31
CA LEU A 54 5.46 4.46 -7.07
C LEU A 54 6.24 4.26 -8.37
N ASP A 55 7.22 3.35 -8.40
CA ASP A 55 8.05 3.13 -9.60
C ASP A 55 7.25 2.41 -10.68
N ASN A 56 6.48 1.39 -10.28
CA ASN A 56 5.60 0.66 -11.19
C ASN A 56 4.21 1.31 -11.37
N HIS A 57 3.94 2.44 -10.71
CA HIS A 57 2.64 3.11 -10.73
C HIS A 57 1.48 2.17 -10.41
N LEU A 58 1.67 1.30 -9.42
CA LEU A 58 0.78 0.17 -9.13
C LEU A 58 0.22 0.25 -7.71
N ILE A 59 -1.08 -0.03 -7.58
CA ILE A 59 -1.68 -0.33 -6.27
C ILE A 59 -1.31 -1.77 -5.90
N ILE A 60 -0.52 -1.94 -4.84
CA ILE A 60 -0.19 -3.26 -4.28
C ILE A 60 -1.36 -3.84 -3.52
N THR A 61 -2.06 -2.99 -2.76
CA THR A 61 -3.30 -3.37 -2.06
C THR A 61 -4.05 -2.12 -1.58
N ASN A 62 -5.38 -2.19 -1.52
CA ASN A 62 -6.28 -1.08 -1.14
C ASN A 62 -7.08 -1.38 0.15
N ASP A 63 -6.59 -2.31 0.97
CA ASP A 63 -7.25 -2.76 2.20
C ASP A 63 -6.28 -2.89 3.38
N VAL A 64 -5.31 -1.99 3.43
CA VAL A 64 -4.30 -1.93 4.48
C VAL A 64 -4.96 -1.54 5.81
N ARG A 65 -4.67 -2.29 6.86
CA ARG A 65 -5.12 -2.00 8.23
C ARG A 65 -3.97 -1.50 9.10
N ASP A 66 -2.77 -1.99 8.87
CA ASP A 66 -1.56 -1.43 9.48
C ASP A 66 -0.29 -1.79 8.68
N VAL A 67 0.78 -1.02 8.88
CA VAL A 67 2.08 -1.21 8.23
C VAL A 67 3.21 -1.00 9.23
N LYS A 68 4.14 -1.96 9.26
CA LYS A 68 5.39 -1.88 9.98
C LYS A 68 6.58 -1.84 9.02
N ASP A 69 7.41 -0.82 9.17
CA ASP A 69 8.74 -0.78 8.56
C ASP A 69 9.74 -1.49 9.47
N THR A 70 10.54 -2.39 8.91
CA THR A 70 11.69 -3.03 9.58
C THR A 70 12.98 -2.56 8.92
N ALA A 71 14.14 -3.09 9.29
CA ALA A 71 15.39 -2.72 8.61
C ALA A 71 15.37 -3.13 7.13
N THR A 72 14.92 -4.34 6.83
CA THR A 72 15.03 -4.97 5.50
C THR A 72 13.68 -5.16 4.81
N LYS A 73 12.56 -5.15 5.54
CA LYS A 73 11.24 -5.47 4.97
C LYS A 73 10.17 -4.45 5.35
N ILE A 74 9.10 -4.43 4.56
CA ILE A 74 7.86 -3.73 4.86
C ILE A 74 6.79 -4.80 5.10
N LEU A 75 6.22 -4.80 6.30
CA LEU A 75 5.23 -5.77 6.73
C LEU A 75 3.86 -5.12 6.75
N ILE A 76 2.93 -5.68 5.99
CA ILE A 76 1.62 -5.08 5.75
C ILE A 76 0.54 -6.04 6.23
N PHE A 77 -0.28 -5.57 7.17
CA PHE A 77 -1.53 -6.22 7.51
C PHE A 77 -2.63 -5.69 6.58
N ASN A 78 -3.15 -6.59 5.74
CA ASN A 78 -4.31 -6.37 4.90
C ASN A 78 -5.53 -7.07 5.54
N VAL A 79 -6.74 -6.54 5.34
CA VAL A 79 -7.98 -7.14 5.90
C VAL A 79 -8.11 -8.65 5.63
N SER A 80 -7.62 -9.11 4.48
CA SER A 80 -7.72 -10.47 3.98
C SER A 80 -6.44 -11.30 4.20
N GLY A 81 -5.38 -10.74 4.79
CA GLY A 81 -4.12 -11.46 4.98
C GLY A 81 -2.90 -10.58 5.20
N PHE A 82 -1.76 -11.03 4.72
CA PHE A 82 -0.47 -10.38 4.95
C PHE A 82 0.33 -10.23 3.67
N LEU A 83 1.02 -9.10 3.55
CA LEU A 83 2.01 -8.87 2.50
C LEU A 83 3.35 -8.53 3.16
N ILE A 84 4.42 -9.04 2.58
CA ILE A 84 5.79 -8.82 3.02
C ILE A 84 6.59 -8.39 1.80
N ILE A 85 7.19 -7.22 1.86
CA ILE A 85 8.01 -6.68 0.76
C ILE A 85 9.45 -6.60 1.25
N ASP A 86 10.35 -7.28 0.56
CA ASP A 86 11.78 -7.12 0.79
C ASP A 86 12.29 -5.85 0.10
N LYS A 87 12.97 -4.98 0.84
CA LYS A 87 13.41 -3.66 0.32
C LYS A 87 14.65 -3.75 -0.56
N GLU A 88 15.40 -4.85 -0.50
CA GLU A 88 16.60 -5.05 -1.32
C GLU A 88 16.25 -5.82 -2.59
N THR A 89 15.54 -6.94 -2.47
CA THR A 89 15.23 -7.80 -3.63
C THR A 89 13.96 -7.35 -4.35
N ASN A 90 13.08 -6.59 -3.69
CA ASN A 90 11.72 -6.27 -4.13
C ASN A 90 10.82 -7.50 -4.26
N ASP A 91 11.18 -8.61 -3.63
CA ASP A 91 10.30 -9.77 -3.52
C ASP A 91 9.06 -9.40 -2.70
N ILE A 92 7.90 -9.80 -3.21
CA ILE A 92 6.61 -9.64 -2.54
C ILE A 92 6.09 -11.02 -2.19
N GLN A 93 6.04 -11.32 -0.90
CA GLN A 93 5.36 -12.51 -0.39
C GLN A 93 3.93 -12.14 0.01
N VAL A 94 2.97 -12.96 -0.39
CA VAL A 94 1.55 -12.71 -0.16
C VAL A 94 0.89 -13.94 0.42
N TYR A 95 0.31 -13.76 1.60
CA TYR A 95 -0.59 -14.73 2.23
C TYR A 95 -2.00 -14.15 2.28
N PHE A 96 -2.99 -14.90 1.78
CA PHE A 96 -4.41 -14.53 1.89
C PHE A 96 -5.20 -15.65 2.58
N ASP A 97 -5.97 -15.30 3.60
CA ASP A 97 -6.92 -16.22 4.22
C ASP A 97 -8.18 -16.29 3.35
N GLU A 98 -8.37 -17.41 2.64
CA GLU A 98 -9.50 -17.62 1.72
C GLU A 98 -10.88 -17.51 2.39
N ARG A 99 -10.93 -17.67 3.73
CA ARG A 99 -12.19 -17.54 4.48
C ARG A 99 -12.61 -16.07 4.62
N ILE A 100 -11.66 -15.15 4.49
CA ILE A 100 -11.86 -13.71 4.61
C ILE A 100 -11.87 -13.07 3.22
N ALA A 101 -10.93 -13.46 2.37
CA ALA A 101 -10.80 -12.95 1.02
C ALA A 101 -11.80 -13.64 0.07
N GLY A 102 -12.73 -12.88 -0.51
CA GLY A 102 -13.54 -13.41 -1.62
C GLY A 102 -12.63 -13.80 -2.79
N LYS A 103 -12.67 -15.08 -3.21
CA LYS A 103 -11.79 -15.67 -4.25
C LYS A 103 -11.55 -14.78 -5.48
N LYS A 104 -12.60 -14.14 -5.99
CA LYS A 104 -12.55 -13.29 -7.19
C LYS A 104 -11.68 -12.03 -7.02
N ILE A 105 -11.75 -11.36 -5.86
CA ILE A 105 -10.99 -10.13 -5.59
C ILE A 105 -9.51 -10.48 -5.46
N ARG A 106 -9.22 -11.56 -4.72
CA ARG A 106 -7.88 -12.10 -4.57
C ARG A 106 -7.24 -12.44 -5.92
N ASP A 107 -7.94 -13.23 -6.74
CA ASP A 107 -7.40 -13.69 -8.02
C ASP A 107 -7.10 -12.52 -8.96
N SER A 108 -7.91 -11.45 -8.94
CA SER A 108 -7.64 -10.22 -9.70
C SER A 108 -6.39 -9.48 -9.22
N LEU A 109 -6.22 -9.34 -7.89
CA LEU A 109 -5.06 -8.67 -7.32
C LEU A 109 -3.77 -9.46 -7.60
N ILE A 110 -3.80 -10.79 -7.37
CA ILE A 110 -2.68 -11.69 -7.67
C ILE A 110 -2.33 -11.63 -9.15
N THR A 111 -3.31 -11.60 -10.05
CA THR A 111 -3.05 -11.51 -11.50
C THR A 111 -2.29 -10.24 -11.87
N MET A 112 -2.69 -9.08 -11.32
CA MET A 112 -1.96 -7.82 -11.53
C MET A 112 -0.56 -7.87 -10.95
N LEU A 113 -0.41 -8.33 -9.71
CA LEU A 113 0.91 -8.45 -9.07
C LEU A 113 1.81 -9.40 -9.85
N LYS A 114 1.28 -10.54 -10.33
CA LYS A 114 2.06 -11.51 -11.10
C LYS A 114 2.50 -10.95 -12.45
N TYR A 115 1.66 -10.15 -13.09
CA TYR A 115 2.02 -9.48 -14.34
C TYR A 115 3.22 -8.51 -14.15
N THR A 116 3.24 -7.78 -13.04
CA THR A 116 4.30 -6.78 -12.77
C THR A 116 5.56 -7.38 -12.15
N TYR A 117 5.41 -8.33 -11.21
CA TYR A 117 6.52 -8.85 -10.42
C TYR A 117 7.03 -10.22 -10.87
N GLY A 118 6.26 -10.98 -11.65
CA GLY A 118 6.68 -12.29 -12.16
C GLY A 118 7.18 -13.21 -11.04
N ASP A 119 8.44 -13.61 -11.14
CA ASP A 119 9.10 -14.52 -10.18
C ASP A 119 9.39 -13.87 -8.82
N HIS A 120 9.34 -12.54 -8.72
CA HIS A 120 9.45 -11.82 -7.45
C HIS A 120 8.14 -11.86 -6.64
N LEU A 121 7.02 -12.33 -7.22
CA LEU A 121 5.79 -12.58 -6.47
C LEU A 121 5.75 -14.01 -5.94
N ILE A 122 5.76 -14.15 -4.62
CA ILE A 122 5.74 -15.43 -3.93
C ILE A 122 4.39 -15.59 -3.22
N MET A 123 3.62 -16.58 -3.66
CA MET A 123 2.35 -16.93 -3.02
C MET A 123 2.60 -17.89 -1.86
N LEU A 124 2.17 -17.50 -0.67
CA LEU A 124 2.27 -18.32 0.54
C LEU A 124 0.95 -19.06 0.77
N ASN A 125 1.00 -20.37 0.98
CA ASN A 125 -0.20 -21.18 1.18
C ASN A 125 -0.63 -21.25 2.65
N SER A 126 0.29 -20.96 3.57
CA SER A 126 0.03 -20.99 5.00
C SER A 126 0.81 -19.91 5.74
N LEU A 127 0.34 -19.55 6.94
CA LEU A 127 1.07 -18.63 7.82
C LEU A 127 2.43 -19.20 8.25
N ASP A 128 2.61 -20.51 8.24
CA ASP A 128 3.86 -21.17 8.64
C ASP A 128 4.98 -21.02 7.62
N GLU A 129 4.66 -20.59 6.40
CA GLU A 129 5.65 -20.24 5.37
C GLU A 129 6.24 -18.84 5.60
N ILE A 130 5.63 -18.03 6.47
CA ILE A 130 6.18 -16.73 6.88
C ILE A 130 7.24 -16.95 7.97
N GLY A 131 8.39 -16.28 7.82
CA GLY A 131 9.44 -16.25 8.85
C GLY A 131 8.90 -15.89 10.23
N GLU A 132 9.41 -16.54 11.28
CA GLU A 132 8.84 -16.46 12.63
C GLU A 132 8.79 -15.02 13.17
N GLU A 133 9.85 -14.24 12.91
CA GLU A 133 9.93 -12.83 13.30
C GLU A 133 8.85 -11.99 12.60
N GLU A 134 8.77 -12.07 11.26
CA GLU A 134 7.78 -11.33 10.47
C GLU A 134 6.36 -11.74 10.87
N ARG A 135 6.11 -13.03 11.03
CA ARG A 135 4.81 -13.58 11.43
C ARG A 135 4.36 -13.03 12.77
N THR A 136 5.26 -12.99 13.75
CA THR A 136 4.97 -12.45 15.09
C THR A 136 4.54 -10.99 15.01
N ILE A 137 5.27 -10.18 14.24
CA ILE A 137 4.94 -8.76 14.05
C ILE A 137 3.60 -8.61 13.33
N LEU A 138 3.36 -9.35 12.24
CA LEU A 138 2.12 -9.28 11.46
C LEU A 138 0.88 -9.65 12.29
N LEU A 139 0.99 -10.69 13.13
CA LEU A 139 -0.08 -11.06 14.05
C LEU A 139 -0.34 -9.98 15.11
N GLN A 140 0.71 -9.36 15.65
CA GLN A 140 0.56 -8.22 16.55
C GLN A 140 -0.13 -7.03 15.88
N LEU A 141 0.20 -6.71 14.62
CA LEU A 141 -0.49 -5.67 13.85
C LEU A 141 -1.99 -5.97 13.73
N ARG A 142 -2.34 -7.22 13.40
CA ARG A 142 -3.73 -7.68 13.35
C ARG A 142 -4.43 -7.52 14.69
N ASP A 143 -3.85 -8.06 15.76
CA ASP A 143 -4.48 -8.09 17.08
C ASP A 143 -4.65 -6.67 17.66
N ASN A 144 -3.69 -5.78 17.39
CA ASN A 144 -3.80 -4.36 17.74
C ASN A 144 -4.91 -3.64 16.97
N TYR A 145 -5.13 -3.98 15.71
CA TYR A 145 -6.23 -3.42 14.92
C TYR A 145 -7.59 -3.95 15.40
N VAL A 146 -7.69 -5.25 15.68
CA VAL A 146 -8.92 -5.89 16.17
C VAL A 146 -9.29 -5.43 17.58
N SER A 147 -8.32 -5.19 18.46
CA SER A 147 -8.62 -4.74 19.84
C SER A 147 -9.07 -3.27 19.92
N LYS A 148 -8.83 -2.47 18.89
CA LYS A 148 -9.21 -1.05 18.82
C LYS A 148 -10.58 -0.81 18.18
N ASN A 149 -11.16 -1.81 17.52
CA ASN A 149 -12.42 -1.74 16.79
C ASN A 149 -13.43 -2.74 17.32
#